data_AF-A0A286A8X8-F1
#
_entry.id   AF-A0A286A8X8-F1
#
_cell.length_a   1.000
_cell.length_b   1.000
_cell.length_c   1.000
_cell.angle_alpha   90.00
_cell.angle_beta   90.00
_cell.angle_gamma   90.00
#
_symmetry.space_group_name_H-M   'P 1'
#
loop_
_entity.id
_entity.type
_entity.pdbx_description
1 polymer ?
#
loop_
_entity_poly.entity_id
_entity_poly.type
_entity_poly.pdbx_seq_one_letter_code
_entity_poly.pdbx_strand_id
1 'polypeptide(L)'
;MRKLIAFMVALVSISAFAQKTPPPKVVRLAGTSDILKTDKRSADFLIKNTKFNVYLGYQKPEEMRRQKKGDTLQVYKIALDKRKFSELEVVKFATNGNEIIIDGKYNVSKDTLTVIQNFYDYIGSYCITTKYIADKYGLKKTSENMKAIKSERLTKRHRKPAEMKAPPEIKN
;
A
#
# COMPACT_ATOMS: atom_id res chain seq x y z
N MET A 1 43.65 -59.30 -20.46
CA MET A 1 42.60 -59.54 -19.43
C MET A 1 42.93 -58.73 -18.18
N ARG A 2 41.91 -58.35 -17.40
CA ARG A 2 41.92 -57.48 -16.19
C ARG A 2 41.70 -55.98 -16.46
N LYS A 3 40.46 -55.69 -16.89
CA LYS A 3 39.72 -54.47 -16.53
C LYS A 3 39.21 -54.66 -15.09
N LEU A 4 39.66 -53.83 -14.16
CA LEU A 4 39.29 -53.75 -12.74
C LEU A 4 40.28 -52.68 -12.22
N ILE A 5 39.97 -51.49 -11.75
CA ILE A 5 38.90 -51.04 -10.86
C ILE A 5 38.80 -49.52 -11.11
N ALA A 6 37.77 -49.05 -11.81
CA ALA A 6 37.48 -47.61 -11.92
C ALA A 6 35.98 -47.37 -12.04
N PHE A 7 35.19 -48.19 -11.35
CA PHE A 7 33.73 -48.20 -11.46
C PHE A 7 33.07 -48.61 -10.13
N MET A 8 33.40 -47.94 -9.04
CA MET A 8 32.60 -47.97 -7.81
C MET A 8 33.02 -46.83 -6.88
N VAL A 9 32.47 -45.63 -7.11
CA VAL A 9 31.77 -44.84 -6.08
C VAL A 9 30.73 -43.96 -6.81
N ALA A 10 29.82 -44.62 -7.53
CA ALA A 10 28.54 -44.02 -7.88
C ALA A 10 27.58 -44.36 -6.74
N LEU A 11 27.67 -43.66 -5.60
CA LEU A 11 26.67 -43.78 -4.51
C LEU A 11 26.87 -42.75 -3.38
N VAL A 12 27.37 -41.55 -3.67
CA VAL A 12 27.14 -40.41 -2.77
C VAL A 12 25.98 -39.59 -3.32
N SER A 13 24.81 -40.15 -3.07
CA SER A 13 23.67 -39.40 -2.55
C SER A 13 23.32 -38.14 -3.33
N ILE A 14 22.63 -38.35 -4.45
CA ILE A 14 21.66 -37.41 -5.02
C ILE A 14 20.52 -37.26 -3.99
N SER A 15 20.82 -36.62 -2.88
CA SER A 15 19.89 -36.23 -1.84
C SER A 15 20.33 -34.91 -1.24
N ALA A 16 20.91 -34.02 -2.07
CA ALA A 16 20.63 -32.60 -1.91
C ALA A 16 19.15 -32.43 -2.24
N PHE A 17 18.30 -32.86 -1.29
CA PHE A 17 16.97 -32.35 -1.13
C PHE A 17 17.07 -30.87 -1.43
N ALA A 18 16.40 -30.45 -2.49
CA ALA A 18 15.87 -29.12 -2.55
C ALA A 18 15.08 -28.97 -1.25
N GLN A 19 15.78 -28.50 -0.20
CA GLN A 19 15.16 -28.08 1.04
C GLN A 19 14.19 -27.04 0.55
N LYS A 20 12.91 -27.43 0.49
CA LYS A 20 11.80 -26.51 0.42
C LYS A 20 11.96 -25.70 1.69
N THR A 21 12.78 -24.66 1.60
CA THR A 21 12.92 -23.65 2.62
C THR A 21 11.48 -23.31 2.98
N PRO A 22 11.08 -23.48 4.26
CA PRO A 22 9.73 -23.15 4.65
C PRO A 22 9.47 -21.75 4.10
N PRO A 23 8.32 -21.53 3.42
CA PRO A 23 8.06 -20.25 2.80
C PRO A 23 8.35 -19.18 3.86
N PRO A 24 9.20 -18.19 3.56
CA PRO A 24 9.64 -17.22 4.56
C PRO A 24 8.39 -16.71 5.27
N LYS A 25 8.41 -16.74 6.62
CA LYS A 25 7.32 -16.19 7.44
C LYS A 25 6.93 -14.88 6.80
N VAL A 26 5.65 -14.70 6.46
CA VAL A 26 5.25 -13.57 5.65
C VAL A 26 5.67 -12.29 6.36
N VAL A 27 6.69 -11.64 5.83
CA VAL A 27 7.34 -10.50 6.47
C VAL A 27 6.40 -9.32 6.29
N ARG A 28 5.95 -8.74 7.40
CA ARG A 28 5.25 -7.45 7.35
C ARG A 28 6.21 -6.41 6.85
N LEU A 29 5.92 -5.87 5.67
CA LEU A 29 6.67 -4.75 5.11
C LEU A 29 6.12 -3.44 5.70
N ALA A 30 6.92 -2.38 5.70
CA ALA A 30 6.43 -1.05 6.01
C ALA A 30 5.29 -0.67 5.05
N GLY A 31 4.20 -0.09 5.57
CA GLY A 31 3.00 0.21 4.79
C GLY A 31 2.04 -0.98 4.62
N THR A 32 2.12 -1.99 5.50
CA THR A 32 1.14 -3.08 5.62
C THR A 32 0.29 -2.90 6.89
N SER A 33 -0.97 -3.31 6.84
CA SER A 33 -1.84 -3.33 8.03
C SER A 33 -2.84 -4.48 7.98
N ASP A 34 -3.40 -4.82 9.14
CA ASP A 34 -4.44 -5.84 9.22
C ASP A 34 -5.72 -5.43 8.49
N ILE A 35 -6.36 -6.40 7.85
CA ILE A 35 -7.71 -6.27 7.31
C ILE A 35 -8.67 -6.52 8.48
N LEU A 36 -9.31 -5.45 8.93
CA LEU A 36 -10.24 -5.48 10.05
C LEU A 36 -11.63 -5.91 9.58
N LYS A 37 -12.45 -6.40 10.52
CA LYS A 37 -13.86 -6.73 10.24
C LYS A 37 -14.68 -5.51 9.80
N THR A 38 -14.25 -4.32 10.20
CA THR A 38 -14.85 -3.03 9.81
C THR A 38 -14.46 -2.59 8.40
N ASP A 39 -13.42 -3.19 7.80
CA ASP A 39 -12.98 -2.82 6.45
C ASP A 39 -13.93 -3.43 5.41
N LYS A 40 -14.43 -2.59 4.50
CA LYS A 40 -15.37 -3.03 3.45
C LYS A 40 -14.61 -3.47 2.21
N ARG A 41 -14.80 -4.70 1.76
CA ARG A 41 -14.30 -5.11 0.43
C ARG A 41 -14.96 -4.24 -0.65
N SER A 42 -14.15 -3.59 -1.45
CA SER A 42 -14.58 -2.60 -2.45
C SER A 42 -14.32 -3.06 -3.89
N ALA A 43 -13.30 -3.89 -4.10
CA ALA A 43 -12.97 -4.44 -5.41
C ALA A 43 -12.09 -5.70 -5.28
N ASP A 44 -11.86 -6.37 -6.41
CA ASP A 44 -10.75 -7.30 -6.61
C ASP A 44 -10.24 -7.22 -8.04
N PHE A 45 -9.02 -7.69 -8.26
CA PHE A 45 -8.38 -7.69 -9.56
C PHE A 45 -7.30 -8.78 -9.66
N LEU A 46 -6.86 -9.03 -10.89
CA LEU A 46 -5.74 -9.90 -11.22
C LEU A 46 -4.57 -9.07 -11.75
N ILE A 47 -3.37 -9.45 -11.33
CA ILE A 47 -2.12 -9.09 -12.02
C ILE A 47 -1.48 -10.41 -12.43
N LYS A 48 -1.39 -10.65 -13.73
CA LYS A 48 -1.11 -11.98 -14.28
C LYS A 48 -2.11 -13.00 -13.70
N ASN A 49 -1.62 -14.04 -13.04
CA ASN A 49 -2.44 -15.09 -12.43
C ASN A 49 -2.64 -14.90 -10.91
N THR A 50 -2.23 -13.75 -10.38
CA THR A 50 -2.26 -13.48 -8.94
C THR A 50 -3.45 -12.60 -8.59
N LYS A 51 -4.35 -13.11 -7.74
CA LYS A 51 -5.55 -12.40 -7.29
C LYS A 51 -5.26 -11.51 -6.09
N PHE A 52 -5.76 -10.28 -6.15
CA PHE A 52 -5.72 -9.30 -5.08
C PHE A 52 -7.14 -8.81 -4.75
N ASN A 53 -7.39 -8.54 -3.48
CA ASN A 53 -8.62 -7.95 -2.98
C ASN A 53 -8.33 -6.55 -2.44
N VAL A 54 -9.27 -5.62 -2.62
CA VAL A 54 -9.14 -4.24 -2.12
C VAL A 54 -10.19 -4.00 -1.05
N TYR A 55 -9.72 -3.65 0.14
CA TYR A 55 -10.56 -3.29 1.28
C TYR A 55 -10.45 -1.79 1.54
N LEU A 56 -11.59 -1.17 1.82
CA LEU A 56 -11.67 0.23 2.21
C LEU A 56 -11.74 0.29 3.74
N GLY A 57 -10.74 0.92 4.34
CA GLY A 57 -10.63 1.06 5.79
C GLY A 57 -10.47 2.51 6.23
N TYR A 58 -10.72 2.75 7.50
CA TYR A 58 -10.41 4.00 8.18
C TYR A 58 -9.32 3.73 9.20
N GLN A 59 -8.30 4.58 9.22
CA GLN A 59 -7.24 4.54 10.21
C GLN A 59 -7.41 5.71 11.16
N LYS A 60 -7.11 5.48 12.44
CA LYS A 60 -6.88 6.60 13.36
C LYS A 60 -5.64 7.34 12.85
N PRO A 61 -5.67 8.67 12.73
CA PRO A 61 -4.48 9.38 12.34
C PRO A 61 -3.38 9.12 13.38
N GLU A 62 -2.31 8.46 12.99
CA GLU A 62 -1.13 8.31 13.85
C GLU A 62 -0.48 9.69 14.05
N GLU A 63 0.15 9.90 15.21
CA GLU A 63 0.81 11.14 15.60
C GLU A 63 1.86 11.65 14.59
N MET A 64 2.38 10.77 13.72
CA MET A 64 3.29 11.14 12.64
C MET A 64 2.66 12.01 11.55
N ARG A 65 1.33 11.99 11.42
CA ARG A 65 0.59 12.91 10.54
C ARG A 65 0.00 13.97 11.45
N ARG A 66 0.13 15.25 11.11
CA ARG A 66 -0.39 16.41 11.90
C ARG A 66 -1.93 16.46 12.00
N GLN A 67 -2.59 15.31 11.87
CA GLN A 67 -4.01 15.13 11.87
C GLN A 67 -4.53 15.04 13.32
N LYS A 68 -5.62 15.76 13.61
CA LYS A 68 -6.24 15.87 14.93
C LYS A 68 -7.53 15.04 14.99
N LYS A 69 -8.09 14.95 16.19
CA LYS A 69 -9.43 14.39 16.41
C LYS A 69 -10.45 15.13 15.53
N GLY A 70 -11.09 14.42 14.61
CA GLY A 70 -12.00 14.97 13.60
C GLY A 70 -11.50 14.83 12.17
N ASP A 71 -10.19 14.58 12.00
CA ASP A 71 -9.60 14.34 10.69
C ASP A 71 -9.90 12.94 10.18
N THR A 72 -10.03 12.84 8.87
CA THR A 72 -10.30 11.57 8.19
C THR A 72 -9.00 11.04 7.61
N LEU A 73 -8.74 9.75 7.81
CA LEU A 73 -7.75 8.99 7.07
C LEU A 73 -8.40 7.72 6.53
N GLN A 74 -8.70 7.73 5.24
CA GLN A 74 -9.29 6.60 4.52
C GLN A 74 -8.25 5.97 3.60
N VAL A 75 -8.12 4.65 3.67
CA VAL A 75 -7.09 3.88 2.97
C VAL A 75 -7.69 2.75 2.15
N TYR A 76 -7.13 2.51 0.97
CA TYR A 76 -7.27 1.25 0.26
C TYR A 76 -6.21 0.29 0.77
N LYS A 77 -6.65 -0.83 1.34
CA LYS A 77 -5.82 -1.95 1.77
C LYS A 77 -5.85 -3.00 0.66
N ILE A 78 -4.79 -3.07 -0.13
CA ILE A 78 -4.65 -4.05 -1.21
C ILE A 78 -3.97 -5.29 -0.64
N ALA A 79 -4.65 -6.42 -0.65
CA ALA A 79 -4.18 -7.67 -0.08
C ALA A 79 -4.16 -8.77 -1.12
N LEU A 80 -3.17 -9.66 -1.03
CA LEU A 80 -3.22 -10.93 -1.76
C LEU A 80 -4.46 -11.73 -1.34
N ASP A 81 -5.07 -12.47 -2.26
CA ASP A 81 -6.26 -13.26 -1.95
C ASP A 81 -6.04 -14.17 -0.73
N LYS A 82 -7.07 -14.25 0.12
CA LYS A 82 -7.10 -14.98 1.40
C LYS A 82 -6.14 -14.48 2.50
N ARG A 83 -5.26 -13.49 2.25
CA ARG A 83 -4.47 -12.87 3.32
C ARG A 83 -5.34 -12.03 4.25
N LYS A 84 -4.89 -11.90 5.51
CA LYS A 84 -5.57 -11.15 6.57
C LYS A 84 -4.95 -9.77 6.83
N PHE A 85 -3.96 -9.39 6.05
CA PHE A 85 -3.30 -8.08 6.07
C PHE A 85 -3.03 -7.62 4.64
N SER A 86 -2.82 -6.32 4.43
CA SER A 86 -2.50 -5.72 3.14
C SER A 86 -1.04 -5.93 2.76
N GLU A 87 -0.79 -6.06 1.45
CA GLU A 87 0.54 -5.91 0.85
C GLU A 87 0.92 -4.44 0.68
N LEU A 88 -0.10 -3.59 0.50
CA LEU A 88 0.05 -2.18 0.21
C LEU A 88 -1.14 -1.41 0.75
N GLU A 89 -0.85 -0.31 1.44
CA GLU A 89 -1.83 0.72 1.76
C GLU A 89 -1.68 1.92 0.85
N VAL A 90 -2.77 2.30 0.20
CA VAL A 90 -2.87 3.53 -0.58
C VAL A 90 -3.80 4.46 0.16
N VAL A 91 -3.32 5.65 0.54
CA VAL A 91 -4.20 6.67 1.11
C VAL A 91 -5.18 7.09 0.02
N LYS A 92 -6.45 6.70 0.18
CA LYS A 92 -7.52 7.18 -0.69
C LYS A 92 -7.74 8.66 -0.47
N PHE A 93 -7.77 9.05 0.80
CA PHE A 93 -8.11 10.40 1.20
C PHE A 93 -7.61 10.68 2.62
N ALA A 94 -7.01 11.85 2.84
CA ALA A 94 -6.67 12.34 4.16
C ALA A 94 -6.98 13.83 4.31
N THR A 95 -7.48 14.22 5.48
CA THR A 95 -7.76 15.63 5.81
C THR A 95 -6.92 16.13 6.98
N ASN A 96 -6.70 17.44 7.03
CA ASN A 96 -6.28 18.16 8.22
C ASN A 96 -7.25 19.33 8.44
N GLY A 97 -8.04 19.26 9.50
CA GLY A 97 -9.26 20.05 9.63
C GLY A 97 -10.20 19.80 8.45
N ASN A 98 -10.53 20.88 7.73
CA ASN A 98 -11.44 20.85 6.58
C ASN A 98 -10.70 20.75 5.23
N GLU A 99 -9.37 20.61 5.25
CA GLU A 99 -8.55 20.62 4.04
C GLU A 99 -8.09 19.22 3.66
N ILE A 100 -8.12 18.91 2.36
CA ILE A 100 -7.58 17.67 1.83
C ILE A 100 -6.06 17.83 1.72
N ILE A 101 -5.32 16.98 2.43
CA ILE A 101 -3.86 16.95 2.37
C ILE A 101 -3.33 15.82 1.49
N ILE A 102 -4.13 14.76 1.29
CA ILE A 102 -3.80 13.66 0.38
C ILE A 102 -5.06 13.18 -0.34
N ASP A 103 -4.98 13.02 -1.66
CA ASP A 103 -5.98 12.36 -2.48
C ASP A 103 -5.30 11.29 -3.33
N GLY A 104 -5.76 10.05 -3.22
CA GLY A 104 -5.10 8.92 -3.86
C GLY A 104 -6.08 7.96 -4.52
N LYS A 105 -5.58 7.34 -5.58
CA LYS A 105 -6.30 6.36 -6.38
C LYS A 105 -5.35 5.29 -6.90
N TYR A 106 -5.93 4.19 -7.34
CA TYR A 106 -5.21 3.14 -8.01
C TYR A 106 -5.94 2.73 -9.29
N ASN A 107 -5.20 2.14 -10.23
CA ASN A 107 -5.73 1.55 -11.44
C ASN A 107 -4.90 0.31 -11.81
N VAL A 108 -5.52 -0.69 -12.43
CA VAL A 108 -4.84 -1.89 -12.93
C VAL A 108 -4.98 -1.94 -14.44
N SER A 109 -3.87 -2.08 -15.15
CA SER A 109 -3.86 -2.20 -16.61
C SER A 109 -2.67 -3.04 -17.06
N LYS A 110 -2.89 -3.99 -17.98
CA LYS A 110 -1.86 -4.85 -18.59
C LYS A 110 -0.84 -5.38 -17.57
N ASP A 111 -1.34 -6.01 -16.50
CA ASP A 111 -0.55 -6.57 -15.40
C ASP A 111 0.28 -5.58 -14.56
N THR A 112 -0.10 -4.31 -14.56
CA THR A 112 0.53 -3.29 -13.73
C THR A 112 -0.51 -2.62 -12.86
N LEU A 113 -0.27 -2.62 -11.54
CA LEU A 113 -0.97 -1.74 -10.60
C LEU A 113 -0.26 -0.39 -10.60
N THR A 114 -0.99 0.66 -10.94
CA THR A 114 -0.53 2.04 -10.85
C THR A 114 -1.25 2.74 -9.71
N VAL A 115 -0.50 3.26 -8.76
CA VAL A 115 -0.97 4.09 -7.66
C VAL A 115 -0.61 5.53 -7.94
N ILE A 116 -1.57 6.44 -7.76
CA ILE A 116 -1.40 7.88 -7.93
C ILE A 116 -1.83 8.53 -6.63
N GLN A 117 -0.94 9.31 -6.01
CA GLN A 117 -1.21 10.07 -4.79
C GLN A 117 -0.82 11.53 -4.99
N ASN A 118 -1.80 12.41 -4.85
CA ASN A 118 -1.58 13.84 -4.77
C ASN A 118 -1.41 14.22 -3.32
N PHE A 119 -0.38 15.00 -3.03
CA PHE A 119 -0.07 15.56 -1.73
C PHE A 119 -0.19 17.08 -1.82
N TYR A 120 -0.78 17.65 -0.78
CA TYR A 120 -0.99 19.08 -0.61
C TYR A 120 -0.47 19.45 0.78
N ASP A 121 0.67 20.13 0.81
CA ASP A 121 1.26 20.62 2.06
C ASP A 121 1.65 22.10 1.94
N TYR A 122 2.21 22.63 3.02
CA TYR A 122 2.63 24.03 3.11
C TYR A 122 3.88 24.35 2.25
N ILE A 123 4.61 23.33 1.78
CA ILE A 123 5.81 23.47 0.95
C ILE A 123 5.41 23.45 -0.54
N GLY A 124 4.33 22.77 -0.88
CA GLY A 124 3.76 22.82 -2.21
C GLY A 124 2.76 21.70 -2.48
N SER A 125 2.59 21.38 -3.76
CA SER A 125 1.73 20.29 -4.19
C SER A 125 2.46 19.40 -5.18
N TYR A 126 2.39 18.09 -4.97
CA TYR A 126 3.04 17.12 -5.81
C TYR A 126 2.18 15.87 -6.01
N CYS A 127 2.40 15.20 -7.13
CA CYS A 127 1.78 13.93 -7.48
C CYS A 127 2.88 12.87 -7.54
N ILE A 128 2.73 11.82 -6.73
CA ILE A 128 3.53 10.61 -6.81
C ILE A 128 2.76 9.57 -7.61
N THR A 129 3.38 9.04 -8.66
CA THR A 129 2.88 7.87 -9.40
C THR A 129 3.82 6.71 -9.19
N THR A 130 3.32 5.65 -8.57
CA THR A 130 4.08 4.44 -8.25
C THR A 130 3.48 3.25 -8.99
N LYS A 131 4.34 2.44 -9.63
CA LYS A 131 3.92 1.23 -10.35
C LYS A 131 4.37 -0.01 -9.61
N TYR A 132 3.52 -1.01 -9.60
CA TYR A 132 3.74 -2.30 -8.99
C TYR A 132 3.38 -3.43 -9.95
N ILE A 133 4.10 -4.52 -9.84
CA ILE A 133 3.77 -5.82 -10.47
C ILE A 133 3.58 -6.87 -9.38
N ALA A 134 2.92 -7.97 -9.73
CA ALA A 134 2.90 -9.14 -8.86
C ALA A 134 4.28 -9.83 -8.84
N ASP A 135 4.69 -10.25 -7.64
CA ASP A 135 5.84 -11.10 -7.37
C ASP A 135 5.39 -12.29 -6.50
N LYS A 136 6.26 -13.29 -6.29
CA LYS A 136 6.02 -14.49 -5.48
C LYS A 136 5.46 -14.17 -4.09
N TYR A 137 5.80 -13.00 -3.54
CA TYR A 137 5.46 -12.62 -2.17
C TYR A 137 4.32 -11.60 -2.06
N GLY A 138 3.86 -10.99 -3.16
CA GLY A 138 2.87 -9.92 -3.14
C GLY A 138 3.07 -8.91 -4.27
N LEU A 139 3.14 -7.62 -3.92
CA LEU A 139 3.39 -6.53 -4.86
C LEU A 139 4.84 -6.05 -4.78
N LYS A 140 5.48 -5.90 -5.94
CA LYS A 140 6.83 -5.34 -6.07
C LYS A 140 6.78 -3.99 -6.78
N LYS A 141 7.30 -2.94 -6.13
CA LYS A 141 7.49 -1.61 -6.73
C LYS A 141 8.48 -1.71 -7.89
N THR A 142 8.09 -1.23 -9.07
CA THR A 142 8.93 -1.21 -10.28
C THR A 142 9.38 0.17 -10.68
N SER A 143 8.58 1.20 -10.37
CA SER A 143 8.94 2.59 -10.63
C SER A 143 8.20 3.52 -9.69
N GLU A 144 8.79 4.68 -9.43
CA GLU A 144 8.17 5.78 -8.70
C GLU A 144 8.59 7.09 -9.39
N ASN A 145 7.62 7.97 -9.60
CA ASN A 145 7.86 9.27 -10.20
C ASN A 145 7.09 10.33 -9.43
N MET A 146 7.77 11.39 -9.04
CA MET A 146 7.19 12.54 -8.37
C MET A 146 7.20 13.74 -9.33
N LYS A 147 6.05 14.40 -9.45
CA LYS A 147 5.91 15.61 -10.26
C LYS A 147 5.23 16.69 -9.45
N ALA A 148 5.72 17.93 -9.54
CA ALA A 148 5.00 19.08 -9.03
C ALA A 148 3.65 19.20 -9.75
N ILE A 149 2.60 19.59 -9.01
CA ILE A 149 1.28 19.87 -9.57
C ILE A 149 0.88 21.29 -9.23
N LYS A 150 0.22 21.99 -10.17
CA LYS A 150 -0.35 23.30 -9.91
C LYS A 150 -1.46 23.17 -8.85
N SER A 151 -1.38 23.95 -7.78
CA SER A 151 -2.35 23.96 -6.67
C SER A 151 -3.75 24.46 -7.06
N GLU A 152 -3.91 24.91 -8.31
CA GLU A 152 -5.15 25.47 -8.89
C GLU A 152 -6.28 24.44 -9.04
N ARG A 153 -5.99 23.13 -9.01
CA ARG A 153 -7.01 22.05 -9.06
C ARG A 153 -7.74 21.77 -7.74
N LEU A 154 -7.37 22.48 -6.66
CA LEU A 154 -8.16 22.51 -5.43
C LEU A 154 -9.42 23.36 -5.69
N THR A 155 -10.49 22.73 -6.18
CA THR A 155 -11.78 23.41 -6.45
C THR A 155 -12.23 24.22 -5.23
N LYS A 156 -12.91 25.35 -5.43
CA LYS A 156 -13.44 26.26 -4.38
C LYS A 156 -14.25 25.58 -3.25
N ARG A 157 -14.66 24.31 -3.38
CA ARG A 157 -15.19 23.50 -2.25
C ARG A 157 -14.13 23.17 -1.18
N HIS A 158 -12.85 23.20 -1.53
CA HIS A 158 -11.70 22.82 -0.70
C HIS A 158 -10.87 24.03 -0.24
N ARG A 159 -11.31 25.24 -0.58
CA ARG A 159 -10.77 26.51 -0.10
C ARG A 159 -11.89 27.28 0.59
N LYS A 160 -12.22 26.93 1.84
CA LYS A 160 -12.95 27.85 2.72
C LYS A 160 -11.95 28.38 3.75
N PRO A 161 -11.85 29.71 3.95
CA PRO A 161 -11.08 30.25 5.06
C PRO A 161 -11.65 29.68 6.37
N ALA A 162 -10.76 29.34 7.30
CA ALA A 162 -11.12 29.03 8.67
C ALA A 162 -11.64 30.30 9.34
N GLU A 163 -12.87 30.71 9.05
CA GLU A 163 -13.59 31.64 9.93
C GLU A 163 -13.98 30.87 11.18
N MET A 164 -13.03 30.83 12.11
CA MET A 164 -13.25 30.42 13.48
C MET A 164 -14.34 31.31 14.07
N LYS A 165 -15.48 30.73 14.45
CA LYS A 165 -16.04 31.13 15.73
C LYS A 165 -15.27 30.33 16.77
N ALA A 166 -14.46 31.02 17.57
CA ALA A 166 -13.84 30.41 18.74
C ALA A 166 -14.92 29.66 19.54
N PRO A 167 -14.62 28.47 20.09
CA PRO A 167 -15.56 27.82 20.98
C PRO A 167 -15.89 28.78 22.13
N PRO A 168 -17.15 28.84 22.59
CA PRO A 168 -17.50 29.69 23.74
C PRO A 168 -16.64 29.30 24.94
N GLU A 169 -16.15 30.31 25.67
CA GLU A 169 -15.34 30.10 26.87
C GLU A 169 -16.06 29.16 27.84
N ILE A 170 -15.32 28.18 28.36
CA ILE A 170 -15.81 27.30 29.41
C ILE A 170 -15.93 28.18 30.66
N LYS A 171 -17.17 28.46 31.07
CA LYS A 171 -17.42 29.05 32.39
C LYS A 171 -17.12 27.99 33.44
N ASN A 172 -16.16 28.30 34.33
CA ASN A 172 -15.93 27.54 35.56
C ASN A 172 -17.14 27.64 36.49
#